data_AF-A0A956QWC0-F1
#
_entry.id   AF-A0A956QWC0-F1
#
_cell.length_a   1.000
_cell.length_b   1.000
_cell.length_c   1.000
_cell.angle_alpha   90.00
_cell.angle_beta   90.00
_cell.angle_gamma   90.00
#
_symmetry.space_group_name_H-M   'P 1'
#
loop_
_entity.id
_entity.type
_entity.pdbx_description
1 polymer ?
#
loop_
_entity_poly.entity_id
_entity_poly.type
_entity_poly.pdbx_seq_one_letter_code
_entity_poly.pdbx_strand_id
1 'polypeptide(L)'
;MHSKAERHRFILKLVSEKAIRTQRELQESLQKEGVDVNQATLSRDIQELGLFKTSVAGTTRYASPDLLSAGTKDSTTTTTKAAASARELSRFVRAIIASQNILVVQTDSGAANHVAEAIDSLGWQEIIGTIAGDNTIMLVVKEGVEAGSTRNRLTKLFEL
;
A
#
# COMPACT_ATOMS: atom_id res chain seq x y z
N MET A 1 16.62 6.69 30.73
CA MET A 1 15.26 6.51 30.16
C MET A 1 15.21 7.29 28.87
N HIS A 2 15.00 6.61 27.73
CA HIS A 2 14.83 7.31 26.45
C HIS A 2 13.51 8.07 26.45
N SER A 3 13.51 9.28 25.91
CA SER A 3 12.27 10.05 25.74
C SER A 3 11.33 9.35 24.74
N LYS A 4 10.04 9.68 24.82
CA LYS A 4 9.03 9.18 23.86
C LYS A 4 9.42 9.49 22.40
N ALA A 5 9.89 10.72 22.15
CA ALA A 5 10.33 11.16 20.83
C ALA A 5 11.52 10.35 20.31
N GLU A 6 12.51 10.08 21.16
CA GLU A 6 13.66 9.24 20.79
C GLU A 6 13.23 7.81 20.48
N ARG A 7 12.36 7.23 21.31
CA ARG A 7 11.84 5.88 21.09
C ARG A 7 11.05 5.78 19.79
N HIS A 8 10.22 6.78 19.47
CA HIS A 8 9.50 6.86 18.20
C HIS A 8 10.46 6.90 17.00
N ARG A 9 11.53 7.70 17.09
CA ARG A 9 12.58 7.75 16.07
C ARG A 9 13.27 6.39 15.89
N PHE A 10 13.60 5.70 16.98
CA PHE A 10 14.20 4.36 16.92
C PHE A 10 13.25 3.32 16.33
N ILE A 11 11.97 3.36 16.71
CA ILE A 11 10.94 2.48 16.14
C ILE A 11 10.92 2.68 14.62
N LEU A 12 10.69 3.89 14.12
CA LEU A 12 10.63 4.20 12.70
C LEU A 12 11.89 3.74 11.95
N LYS A 13 13.07 4.03 12.49
CA LYS A 13 14.35 3.55 11.94
C LYS A 13 14.36 2.03 11.78
N LEU A 14 14.06 1.29 12.85
CA LEU A 14 14.09 -0.17 12.85
C LEU A 14 13.09 -0.78 11.87
N VAL A 15 11.88 -0.21 11.74
CA VAL A 15 10.89 -0.73 10.78
C VAL A 15 11.25 -0.42 9.32
N SER A 16 12.07 0.62 9.09
CA SER A 16 12.59 0.91 7.75
C SER A 16 13.75 0.00 7.34
N GLU A 17 14.60 -0.39 8.31
CA GLU A 17 15.83 -1.14 8.05
C GLU A 17 15.64 -2.66 8.14
N LYS A 18 14.67 -3.13 8.94
CA LYS A 18 14.47 -4.56 9.25
C LYS A 18 13.04 -4.99 8.95
N ALA A 19 12.88 -6.23 8.52
CA ALA A 19 11.57 -6.84 8.26
C ALA A 19 10.89 -7.30 9.56
N ILE A 20 10.53 -6.34 10.42
CA ILE A 20 9.95 -6.63 11.74
C ILE A 20 8.50 -7.12 11.61
N ARG A 21 8.24 -8.35 12.05
CA ARG A 21 6.95 -9.05 11.86
C ARG A 21 6.06 -8.97 13.09
N THR A 22 6.66 -8.87 14.28
CA THR A 22 5.97 -8.93 15.57
C THR A 22 6.41 -7.82 16.51
N GLN A 23 5.53 -7.46 17.44
CA GLN A 23 5.84 -6.52 18.53
C GLN A 23 6.99 -7.01 19.41
N ARG A 24 7.12 -8.33 19.60
CA ARG A 24 8.22 -8.93 20.37
C ARG A 24 9.56 -8.73 19.66
N GLU A 25 9.60 -8.96 18.35
CA GLU A 25 10.78 -8.73 17.53
C GLU A 25 11.20 -7.26 17.49
N LEU A 26 10.22 -6.33 17.46
CA LEU A 26 10.50 -4.90 17.57
C LEU A 26 11.10 -4.55 18.94
N GLN A 27 10.55 -5.11 20.02
CA GLN A 27 11.05 -4.91 21.38
C GLN A 27 12.48 -5.43 21.54
N GLU A 28 12.76 -6.65 21.09
CA GLU A 28 14.10 -7.25 21.11
C GLU A 28 15.09 -6.40 20.29
N SER A 29 14.66 -5.85 19.16
CA SER A 29 15.48 -4.98 18.31
C SER A 29 15.78 -3.64 18.98
N LEU A 30 14.80 -3.04 19.67
CA LEU A 30 14.99 -1.81 20.46
C LEU A 30 15.95 -2.04 21.62
N GLN A 31 15.83 -3.19 22.31
CA GLN A 31 16.70 -3.54 23.42
C GLN A 31 18.17 -3.68 22.99
N LYS A 32 18.42 -4.23 21.78
CA LYS A 32 19.77 -4.30 21.18
C LYS A 32 20.36 -2.92 20.87
N GLU A 33 19.52 -1.93 20.57
CA GLU A 33 19.93 -0.52 20.38
C GLU A 33 20.02 0.24 21.73
N GLY A 34 19.91 -0.45 22.87
CA GLY A 34 19.95 0.14 24.20
C GLY A 34 18.67 0.86 24.62
N VAL A 35 17.55 0.62 23.93
CA VAL A 35 16.23 1.18 24.23
C VAL A 35 15.36 0.12 24.91
N ASP A 36 15.25 0.23 26.23
CA ASP A 36 14.37 -0.66 27.00
C ASP A 36 12.93 -0.11 27.03
N VAL A 37 11.97 -0.91 26.59
CA VAL A 37 10.54 -0.58 26.55
C VAL A 37 9.73 -1.85 26.78
N ASN A 38 8.66 -1.76 27.56
CA ASN A 38 7.73 -2.88 27.75
C ASN A 38 6.71 -2.98 26.60
N GLN A 39 6.06 -4.14 26.49
CA GLN A 39 5.08 -4.42 25.43
C GLN A 39 3.87 -3.46 25.43
N ALA A 40 3.40 -3.02 26.61
CA ALA A 40 2.24 -2.14 26.70
C ALA A 40 2.56 -0.73 26.16
N THR A 41 3.73 -0.18 26.51
CA THR A 41 4.22 1.10 25.99
C THR A 41 4.50 1.01 24.50
N LEU A 42 5.17 -0.05 24.04
CA LEU A 42 5.47 -0.26 22.63
C LEU A 42 4.19 -0.39 21.78
N SER A 43 3.15 -1.04 22.31
CA SER A 43 1.86 -1.15 21.63
C SER A 43 1.21 0.21 21.41
N ARG A 44 1.24 1.09 22.43
CA ARG A 44 0.75 2.46 22.31
C ARG A 44 1.56 3.27 21.29
N ASP A 45 2.88 3.13 21.30
CA ASP A 45 3.72 3.85 20.34
C ASP A 45 3.46 3.41 18.89
N ILE A 46 3.27 2.11 18.65
CA ILE A 46 2.91 1.57 17.32
C ILE A 46 1.60 2.18 16.83
N GLN A 47 0.59 2.28 17.71
CA GLN A 47 -0.70 2.89 17.38
C GLN A 47 -0.57 4.39 17.10
N GLU A 48 0.16 5.12 17.94
CA GLU A 48 0.39 6.56 17.76
C GLU A 48 1.20 6.89 16.50
N LEU A 49 2.14 6.03 16.12
CA LEU A 49 2.93 6.14 14.90
C LEU A 49 2.18 5.68 13.64
N GLY A 50 0.94 5.18 13.79
CA GLY A 50 0.15 4.67 12.66
C GLY A 50 0.81 3.50 11.94
N LEU A 51 1.63 2.70 12.63
CA LEU A 51 2.28 1.54 12.04
C LEU A 51 1.25 0.46 11.73
N PHE A 52 1.26 -0.03 10.49
CA PHE A 52 0.38 -1.09 10.04
C PHE A 52 1.19 -2.28 9.51
N LYS A 53 0.58 -3.47 9.48
CA LYS A 53 1.20 -4.64 8.86
C LYS A 53 0.91 -4.62 7.37
N THR A 54 1.95 -4.71 6.55
CA THR A 54 1.86 -4.87 5.10
C THR A 54 2.58 -6.13 4.66
N SER A 55 2.15 -6.72 3.56
CA SER A 55 2.80 -7.88 2.95
C SER A 55 3.58 -7.41 1.73
N VAL A 56 4.89 -7.61 1.72
CA VAL A 56 5.72 -7.33 0.55
C VAL A 56 6.41 -8.61 0.13
N ALA A 57 6.18 -9.05 -1.11
CA ALA A 57 6.71 -10.30 -1.66
C ALA A 57 6.46 -11.52 -0.74
N GLY A 58 5.26 -11.64 -0.18
CA GLY A 58 4.87 -12.74 0.73
C GLY A 58 5.38 -12.62 2.16
N THR A 59 6.10 -11.55 2.51
CA THR A 59 6.60 -11.31 3.87
C THR A 59 5.82 -10.21 4.56
N THR A 60 5.06 -10.57 5.60
CA THR A 60 4.33 -9.61 6.46
C THR A 60 5.27 -8.91 7.43
N ARG A 61 5.28 -7.58 7.41
CA ARG A 61 6.08 -6.72 8.28
C ARG A 61 5.34 -5.44 8.66
N TYR A 62 5.74 -4.81 9.75
CA TYR A 62 5.29 -3.46 10.06
C TYR A 62 5.84 -2.47 9.03
N ALA A 63 5.07 -1.43 8.72
CA ALA A 63 5.45 -0.31 7.88
C ALA A 63 4.78 0.97 8.41
N SER A 64 5.39 2.12 8.15
CA SER A 64 4.74 3.42 8.35
C SER A 64 4.34 4.02 7.00
N PRO A 65 3.25 4.81 6.94
CA PRO A 65 2.86 5.53 5.73
C PRO A 65 4.00 6.40 5.15
N ASP A 66 4.77 7.04 6.03
CA ASP A 66 5.85 7.95 5.65
C ASP A 66 7.09 7.20 5.10
N LEU A 67 7.39 6.01 5.63
CA LEU A 67 8.57 5.22 5.23
C LEU A 67 8.37 4.44 3.93
N LEU A 68 7.12 4.14 3.55
CA LEU A 68 6.79 3.64 2.20
C LEU A 68 7.13 4.65 1.11
N SER A 69 7.20 5.94 1.46
CA SER A 69 7.55 7.03 0.53
C SER A 69 9.07 7.27 0.43
N ALA A 70 9.84 6.85 1.45
CA ALA A 70 11.27 7.16 1.56
C ALA A 70 12.23 5.97 1.28
N GLY A 71 11.73 4.73 1.33
CA GLY A 71 12.56 3.51 1.29
C GLY A 71 12.72 2.80 -0.06
N THR A 72 12.29 3.40 -1.16
CA THR A 72 12.04 2.65 -2.41
C THR A 72 13.09 2.89 -3.48
N LYS A 73 14.32 2.41 -3.24
CA LYS A 73 15.28 2.17 -4.34
C LYS A 73 14.95 0.93 -5.19
N ASP A 74 13.95 0.13 -4.79
CA ASP A 74 13.42 -1.02 -5.55
C ASP A 74 12.02 -0.79 -6.19
N SER A 75 11.41 0.40 -6.05
CA SER A 75 10.07 0.63 -6.63
C SER A 75 10.10 0.64 -8.15
N THR A 76 11.21 1.07 -8.75
CA THR A 76 11.25 1.28 -10.20
C THR A 76 11.10 -0.05 -10.95
N THR A 77 11.61 -1.16 -10.44
CA THR A 77 11.53 -2.48 -11.09
C THR A 77 10.20 -3.18 -10.83
N THR A 78 9.61 -3.02 -9.65
CA THR A 78 8.31 -3.64 -9.30
C THR A 78 7.14 -2.87 -9.91
N THR A 79 7.18 -1.54 -9.88
CA THR A 79 6.17 -0.70 -10.53
C THR A 79 6.22 -0.85 -12.06
N THR A 80 7.40 -1.04 -12.67
CA THR A 80 7.48 -1.31 -14.11
C THR A 80 6.91 -2.69 -14.49
N LYS A 81 7.15 -3.72 -13.67
CA LYS A 81 6.53 -5.04 -13.87
C LYS A 81 5.01 -5.01 -13.66
N ALA A 82 4.53 -4.40 -12.59
CA ALA A 82 3.10 -4.26 -12.32
C ALA A 82 2.40 -3.43 -13.41
N ALA A 83 3.02 -2.34 -13.88
CA ALA A 83 2.52 -1.56 -14.99
C ALA A 83 2.54 -2.35 -16.31
N ALA A 84 3.54 -3.21 -16.54
CA ALA A 84 3.58 -4.10 -17.71
C ALA A 84 2.45 -5.13 -17.66
N SER A 85 2.23 -5.79 -16.51
CA SER A 85 1.11 -6.71 -16.32
C SER A 85 -0.24 -6.02 -16.47
N ALA A 86 -0.41 -4.80 -15.94
CA ALA A 86 -1.62 -4.01 -16.14
C ALA A 86 -1.85 -3.67 -17.61
N ARG A 87 -0.79 -3.33 -18.36
CA ARG A 87 -0.86 -3.09 -19.81
C ARG A 87 -1.24 -4.33 -20.60
N GLU A 88 -0.78 -5.52 -20.25
CA GLU A 88 -1.20 -6.75 -20.93
C GLU A 88 -2.70 -7.01 -20.77
N LEU A 89 -3.27 -6.59 -19.64
CA LEU A 89 -4.68 -6.72 -19.32
C LEU A 89 -5.55 -5.58 -19.88
N SER A 90 -4.96 -4.57 -20.52
CA SER A 90 -5.69 -3.44 -21.12
C SER A 90 -6.76 -3.88 -22.11
N ARG A 91 -6.46 -4.93 -22.89
CA ARG A 91 -7.38 -5.51 -23.89
C ARG A 91 -8.73 -5.96 -23.31
N PHE A 92 -8.77 -6.25 -22.00
CA PHE A 92 -9.97 -6.68 -21.32
C PHE A 92 -10.75 -5.52 -20.73
N VAL A 93 -10.19 -4.31 -20.64
CA VAL A 93 -10.86 -3.13 -20.10
C VAL A 93 -11.68 -2.45 -21.20
N ARG A 94 -12.96 -2.23 -20.93
CA ARG A 94 -13.93 -1.66 -21.87
C ARG A 94 -14.21 -0.20 -21.62
N ALA A 95 -14.31 0.19 -20.35
CA ALA A 95 -14.59 1.56 -19.96
C ALA A 95 -14.14 1.84 -18.53
N ILE A 96 -13.86 3.10 -18.24
CA ILE A 96 -13.61 3.59 -16.88
C ILE A 96 -14.48 4.82 -16.64
N ILE A 97 -15.43 4.68 -15.73
CA ILE A 97 -16.44 5.70 -15.44
C ILE A 97 -16.18 6.21 -14.03
N ALA A 98 -16.23 7.53 -13.84
CA ALA A 98 -16.08 8.16 -12.54
C ALA A 98 -17.43 8.70 -12.05
N SER A 99 -17.73 8.49 -10.77
CA SER A 99 -18.87 9.09 -10.07
C SER A 99 -18.43 9.46 -8.66
N GLN A 100 -18.25 10.75 -8.40
CA GLN A 100 -17.68 11.26 -7.14
C GLN A 100 -16.36 10.56 -6.80
N ASN A 101 -16.26 9.88 -5.65
CA ASN A 101 -15.07 9.15 -5.22
C ASN A 101 -15.07 7.68 -5.68
N ILE A 102 -16.02 7.26 -6.52
CA ILE A 102 -16.10 5.89 -7.03
C ILE A 102 -15.64 5.88 -8.49
N LEU A 103 -14.78 4.91 -8.82
CA LEU A 103 -14.51 4.54 -10.21
C LEU A 103 -15.12 3.17 -10.49
N VAL A 104 -15.75 3.05 -11.65
CA VAL A 104 -16.29 1.78 -12.17
C VAL A 104 -15.49 1.42 -13.42
N VAL A 105 -14.76 0.31 -13.36
CA VAL A 105 -14.04 -0.25 -14.50
C VAL A 105 -14.87 -1.41 -15.05
N GLN A 106 -15.28 -1.29 -16.30
CA GLN A 106 -15.96 -2.37 -17.01
C GLN A 106 -14.94 -3.19 -17.76
N THR A 107 -15.07 -4.51 -17.69
CA THR A 107 -14.18 -5.46 -18.35
C THR A 107 -14.95 -6.47 -19.19
N ASP A 108 -14.24 -7.31 -19.93
CA ASP A 108 -14.79 -8.56 -20.45
C ASP A 108 -15.23 -9.49 -19.32
N SER A 109 -16.15 -10.41 -19.63
CA SER A 109 -16.63 -11.42 -18.68
C SER A 109 -15.48 -12.29 -18.17
N GLY A 110 -15.47 -12.55 -16.87
CA GLY A 110 -14.42 -13.28 -16.16
C GLY A 110 -13.09 -12.53 -15.95
N ALA A 111 -12.95 -11.31 -16.48
CA ALA A 111 -11.68 -10.58 -16.44
C ALA A 111 -11.54 -9.65 -15.22
N ALA A 112 -12.63 -9.31 -14.52
CA ALA A 112 -12.62 -8.26 -13.50
C ALA A 112 -11.63 -8.55 -12.36
N ASN A 113 -11.57 -9.79 -11.85
CA ASN A 113 -10.63 -10.15 -10.78
C ASN A 113 -9.16 -9.96 -11.18
N HIS A 114 -8.79 -10.36 -12.41
CA HIS A 114 -7.41 -10.24 -12.90
C HIS A 114 -7.01 -8.77 -13.08
N VAL A 115 -7.91 -7.96 -13.62
CA VAL A 115 -7.69 -6.52 -13.80
C VAL A 115 -7.61 -5.81 -12.44
N ALA A 116 -8.46 -6.18 -11.47
CA ALA A 116 -8.43 -5.61 -10.13
C ALA A 116 -7.11 -5.90 -9.40
N GLU A 117 -6.64 -7.16 -9.43
CA GLU A 117 -5.34 -7.54 -8.86
C GLU A 117 -4.18 -6.75 -9.47
N ALA A 118 -4.21 -6.52 -10.77
CA ALA A 118 -3.21 -5.71 -11.45
C ALA A 118 -3.25 -4.24 -11.00
N ILE A 119 -4.44 -3.68 -10.76
CA ILE A 119 -4.60 -2.32 -10.23
C ILE A 119 -4.10 -2.23 -8.78
N ASP A 120 -4.46 -3.19 -7.93
CA ASP A 120 -4.04 -3.24 -6.53
C ASP A 120 -2.51 -3.35 -6.42
N SER A 121 -1.90 -4.14 -7.31
CA SER A 121 -0.44 -4.30 -7.42
C SER A 121 0.31 -3.01 -7.78
N LEU A 122 -0.37 -1.98 -8.31
CA LEU A 122 0.24 -0.67 -8.58
C LEU A 122 0.52 0.12 -7.29
N GLY A 123 -0.16 -0.22 -6.18
CA GLY A 123 0.07 0.40 -4.87
C GLY A 123 -0.26 1.89 -4.81
N TRP A 124 -1.16 2.38 -5.66
CA TRP A 124 -1.55 3.79 -5.71
C TRP A 124 -2.29 4.21 -4.44
N GLN A 125 -1.68 5.11 -3.67
CA GLN A 125 -2.16 5.51 -2.34
C GLN A 125 -3.49 6.28 -2.38
N GLU A 126 -3.88 6.80 -3.53
CA GLU A 126 -5.19 7.42 -3.72
C GLU A 126 -6.35 6.42 -3.81
N ILE A 127 -6.09 5.14 -4.08
CA ILE A 127 -7.12 4.09 -4.13
C ILE A 127 -7.19 3.45 -2.74
N ILE A 128 -8.33 3.58 -2.08
CA ILE A 128 -8.59 2.94 -0.78
C ILE A 128 -8.70 1.42 -0.95
N GLY A 129 -9.31 0.97 -2.05
CA GLY A 129 -9.42 -0.44 -2.38
C GLY A 129 -10.30 -0.71 -3.60
N THR A 130 -10.33 -1.97 -4.01
CA THR A 130 -11.11 -2.46 -5.15
C THR A 130 -12.02 -3.62 -4.74
N ILE A 131 -13.15 -3.75 -5.44
CA ILE A 131 -14.05 -4.90 -5.34
C ILE A 131 -14.38 -5.34 -6.77
N ALA A 132 -14.01 -6.56 -7.12
CA ALA A 132 -14.28 -7.15 -8.42
C ALA A 132 -15.53 -8.04 -8.38
N GLY A 133 -16.40 -7.86 -9.38
CA GLY A 133 -17.43 -8.81 -9.77
C GLY A 133 -16.91 -9.75 -10.87
N ASP A 134 -17.78 -10.10 -11.83
CA ASP A 134 -17.38 -10.89 -13.01
C ASP A 134 -16.74 -10.02 -14.12
N ASN A 135 -17.43 -8.94 -14.47
CA ASN A 135 -17.07 -8.04 -15.59
C ASN A 135 -17.04 -6.56 -15.18
N THR A 136 -17.08 -6.27 -13.88
CA THR A 136 -17.14 -4.92 -13.34
C THR A 136 -16.31 -4.84 -12.07
N ILE A 137 -15.51 -3.79 -11.93
CA ILE A 137 -14.71 -3.50 -10.74
C ILE A 137 -15.17 -2.15 -10.19
N MET A 138 -15.44 -2.10 -8.90
CA MET A 138 -15.63 -0.86 -8.17
C MET A 138 -14.33 -0.50 -7.46
N LEU A 139 -13.85 0.73 -7.64
CA LEU A 139 -12.71 1.28 -6.92
C LEU A 139 -13.18 2.46 -6.09
N VAL A 140 -12.70 2.55 -4.86
CA VAL A 140 -12.98 3.67 -3.97
C VAL A 140 -11.73 4.55 -3.90
N VAL A 141 -11.86 5.80 -4.33
CA VAL A 141 -10.81 6.82 -4.25
C VAL A 141 -10.91 7.55 -2.92
N LYS A 142 -9.75 7.90 -2.36
CA LYS A 142 -9.63 8.63 -1.10
C LYS A 142 -10.29 10.01 -1.19
N GLU A 143 -10.99 10.39 -0.13
CA GLU A 143 -11.59 11.72 -0.01
C GLU A 143 -10.52 12.82 -0.11
N GLY A 144 -10.85 13.90 -0.81
CA GLY A 144 -9.92 14.99 -1.14
C GLY A 144 -9.02 14.73 -2.35
N VAL A 145 -9.04 13.52 -2.94
CA VAL A 145 -8.42 13.24 -4.24
C VAL A 145 -9.48 13.30 -5.33
N GLU A 146 -9.19 14.02 -6.41
CA GLU A 146 -10.10 14.09 -7.55
C GLU A 146 -10.09 12.76 -8.30
N ALA A 147 -11.19 12.02 -8.26
CA ALA A 147 -11.31 10.73 -8.95
C ALA A 147 -11.08 10.85 -10.47
N GLY A 148 -11.36 12.01 -11.07
CA GLY A 148 -11.03 12.30 -12.46
C GLY A 148 -9.53 12.19 -12.76
N SER A 149 -8.67 12.59 -11.82
CA SER A 149 -7.21 12.45 -11.95
C SER A 149 -6.79 10.98 -11.95
N THR A 150 -7.32 10.18 -11.02
CA THR A 150 -7.09 8.73 -10.94
C THR A 150 -7.62 8.01 -12.17
N ARG A 151 -8.81 8.39 -12.64
CA ARG A 151 -9.40 7.88 -13.90
C ARG A 151 -8.45 8.13 -15.06
N ASN A 152 -7.99 9.36 -15.24
CA ASN A 152 -7.09 9.71 -16.35
C ASN A 152 -5.76 8.94 -16.29
N ARG A 153 -5.25 8.65 -15.09
CA ARG A 153 -4.07 7.78 -14.91
C ARG A 153 -4.38 6.34 -15.34
N LEU A 154 -5.51 5.77 -14.93
CA LEU A 154 -5.92 4.42 -15.35
C LEU A 154 -6.15 4.35 -16.87
N THR A 155 -6.83 5.34 -17.45
CA THR A 155 -7.06 5.45 -18.90
C THR A 155 -5.73 5.43 -19.66
N LYS A 156 -4.73 6.22 -19.21
CA LYS A 156 -3.40 6.21 -19.81
C LYS A 156 -2.66 4.88 -19.63
N LEU A 157 -2.83 4.22 -18.49
CA LEU A 157 -2.19 2.93 -18.21
C LEU A 157 -2.75 1.82 -19.10
N PHE A 158 -4.07 1.81 -19.30
CA PHE A 158 -4.77 0.84 -20.13
C PHE A 158 -4.91 1.27 -21.59
N GLU A 159 -4.29 2.38 -22.01
CA GLU A 159 -4.28 2.85 -23.40
C GLU A 159 -5.70 3.00 -24.00
N LEU A 160 -6.64 3.50 -23.18
CA LEU A 160 -8.04 3.75 -23.53
C LEU A 160 -8.32 5.18 -24.00
#